data_AF-A0AAD2FFL3-F1
#
_entry.id   AF-A0AAD2FFL3-F1
#
_cell.length_a   1.000
_cell.length_b   1.000
_cell.length_c   1.000
_cell.angle_alpha   90.00
_cell.angle_beta   90.00
_cell.angle_gamma   90.00
#
_symmetry.space_group_name_H-M   'P 1'
#
loop_
_entity.id
_entity.type
_entity.pdbx_description
1 polymer ?
#
loop_
_entity_poly.entity_id
_entity_poly.type
_entity_poly.pdbx_seq_one_letter_code
_entity_poly.pdbx_strand_id
1 'polypeptide(L)'
;MAAIDLSANARTLHESFCRFSLTACCQVPPASVSRMMSSPDVILGARKFENDFLCNKASGLHPSEVSPITETLGLDHVSYNWGSSTNDNYQSENDYDLGIFASIRQQLDYEYHSYYKAPRRRLQDDIIESFLSDHPIDDTNSSDQWIIFTAGCMGAGKTHTLRELSKDDIFSFDLNSFVSVDPDEIRSQLPEYRVYIEKDPLHAGEFTRKEAGMLVEILTEEALERGNNVLVDGSLKDAVWYKAYFEMLRHKYPRIKIGIIHVTAPVEDILQRVEQRAQTTGRRIPMDVLVESMVQVPKSVNELCRDADLFLEVDNSSGNDIRFTRVKGMESLNPGNHKIKVQ
;
A
#
# COMPACT_ATOMS: atom_id res chain seq x y z
N MET A 1 -13.57 10.10 -30.82
CA MET A 1 -12.62 10.89 -30.01
C MET A 1 -13.29 12.19 -29.63
N ALA A 2 -13.75 12.32 -28.39
CA ALA A 2 -14.20 13.57 -27.80
C ALA A 2 -13.22 13.86 -26.65
N ALA A 3 -12.55 15.01 -26.69
CA ALA A 3 -11.69 15.46 -25.61
C ALA A 3 -12.57 15.80 -24.40
N ILE A 4 -12.31 15.17 -23.26
CA ILE A 4 -12.95 15.50 -21.98
C ILE A 4 -12.31 16.81 -21.51
N ASP A 5 -13.11 17.86 -21.34
CA ASP A 5 -12.66 19.15 -20.85
C ASP A 5 -12.36 19.09 -19.34
N LEU A 6 -11.08 18.95 -19.00
CA LEU A 6 -10.57 18.87 -17.62
C LEU A 6 -10.61 20.23 -16.89
N SER A 7 -10.84 21.35 -17.60
CA SER A 7 -10.80 22.69 -17.01
C SER A 7 -12.03 23.01 -16.14
N ALA A 8 -13.16 22.36 -16.43
CA ALA A 8 -14.39 22.49 -15.66
C ALA A 8 -14.26 21.86 -14.26
N ASN A 9 -13.62 20.69 -14.15
CA ASN A 9 -13.49 19.96 -12.88
C ASN A 9 -12.53 20.63 -11.89
N ALA A 10 -11.45 21.26 -12.38
CA ALA A 10 -10.48 21.96 -11.53
C ALA A 10 -11.10 23.19 -10.82
N ARG A 11 -11.94 23.96 -11.53
CA ARG A 11 -12.65 25.12 -10.94
C ARG A 11 -13.71 24.69 -9.94
N THR A 12 -14.48 23.64 -10.23
CA THR A 12 -15.52 23.14 -9.32
C THR A 12 -14.93 22.52 -8.04
N LEU A 13 -13.76 21.88 -8.12
CA LEU A 13 -13.01 21.41 -6.95
C LEU A 13 -12.51 22.59 -6.11
N HIS A 14 -11.91 23.61 -6.73
CA HIS A 14 -11.42 24.80 -6.03
C HIS A 14 -12.54 25.57 -5.30
N GLU A 15 -13.73 25.67 -5.91
CA GLU A 15 -14.91 26.28 -5.26
C GLU A 15 -15.50 25.44 -4.11
N SER A 16 -15.33 24.11 -4.16
CA SER A 16 -15.79 23.21 -3.09
C SER A 16 -14.89 23.28 -1.85
N PHE A 17 -13.58 23.55 -2.02
CA PHE A 17 -12.64 23.78 -0.91
C PHE A 17 -12.96 25.06 -0.11
N CYS A 18 -13.60 26.07 -0.72
CA CYS A 18 -13.93 27.34 -0.06
C CYS A 18 -15.21 27.31 0.80
N ARG A 19 -16.01 26.24 0.76
CA ARG A 19 -17.34 26.20 1.43
C ARG A 19 -17.38 25.50 2.78
N PHE A 20 -16.31 24.87 3.25
CA PHE A 20 -16.27 24.21 4.56
C PHE A 20 -15.67 25.14 5.63
N SER A 21 -16.49 26.06 6.14
CA SER A 21 -16.21 26.84 7.35
C SER A 21 -16.99 26.27 8.55
N LEU A 22 -16.29 26.23 9.68
CA LEU A 22 -16.59 25.61 10.98
C LEU A 22 -17.97 25.95 11.59
N THR A 23 -18.71 24.93 12.06
CA THR A 23 -19.25 24.83 13.44
C THR A 23 -20.07 23.55 13.66
N ALA A 24 -19.70 22.74 14.66
CA ALA A 24 -20.58 22.19 15.72
C ALA A 24 -19.94 20.99 16.42
N CYS A 25 -19.82 21.11 17.75
CA CYS A 25 -19.43 20.09 18.72
C CYS A 25 -20.35 18.86 18.69
N CYS A 26 -19.81 17.69 19.07
CA CYS A 26 -20.50 16.74 19.94
C CYS A 26 -19.49 15.90 20.74
N GLN A 27 -19.69 15.84 22.06
CA GLN A 27 -18.95 15.04 23.03
C GLN A 27 -19.46 13.59 23.03
N VAL A 28 -18.58 12.60 23.20
CA VAL A 28 -18.93 11.18 23.40
C VAL A 28 -18.21 10.66 24.66
N PRO A 29 -18.86 9.89 25.55
CA PRO A 29 -18.30 9.42 26.82
C PRO A 29 -17.45 8.13 26.66
N PRO A 30 -16.67 7.72 27.67
CA PRO A 30 -15.68 6.66 27.50
C PRO A 30 -16.33 5.28 27.57
N ALA A 31 -16.07 4.45 26.55
CA ALA A 31 -16.43 3.03 26.53
C ALA A 31 -15.20 2.18 26.16
N SER A 32 -15.16 0.99 26.74
CA SER A 32 -14.15 -0.07 26.69
C SER A 32 -13.46 -0.27 25.34
N VAL A 33 -12.12 -0.39 25.39
CA VAL A 33 -11.22 -0.66 24.26
C VAL A 33 -11.43 -2.10 23.75
N SER A 34 -12.39 -2.28 22.85
CA SER A 34 -12.53 -3.41 21.93
C SER A 34 -13.56 -3.02 20.86
N ARG A 35 -13.07 -2.38 19.78
CA ARG A 35 -13.62 -2.27 18.41
C ARG A 35 -13.29 -0.93 17.77
N MET A 36 -12.54 -1.00 16.68
CA MET A 36 -12.88 -0.47 15.34
C MET A 36 -11.60 -0.44 14.52
N MET A 37 -11.42 -1.43 13.63
CA MET A 37 -10.41 -1.39 12.57
C MET A 37 -10.96 -0.59 11.38
N SER A 38 -10.35 0.56 11.11
CA SER A 38 -10.40 1.22 9.82
C SER A 38 -9.06 0.95 9.13
N SER A 39 -9.14 0.12 8.08
CA SER A 39 -8.01 -0.55 7.45
C SER A 39 -7.09 0.38 6.63
N PRO A 40 -5.82 0.03 6.40
CA PRO A 40 -4.86 0.79 5.59
C PRO A 40 -5.32 0.99 4.13
N ASP A 41 -5.32 2.22 3.61
CA ASP A 41 -5.51 2.43 2.16
C ASP A 41 -4.19 2.29 1.40
N VAL A 42 -4.31 1.84 0.17
CA VAL A 42 -3.27 1.17 -0.60
C VAL A 42 -2.91 1.95 -1.87
N ILE A 43 -1.63 2.06 -2.26
CA ILE A 43 -1.20 2.71 -3.52
C ILE A 43 -0.19 1.88 -4.35
N LEU A 44 -0.61 1.45 -5.56
CA LEU A 44 0.21 0.77 -6.59
C LEU A 44 1.53 1.51 -6.87
N GLY A 45 2.64 0.86 -6.58
CA GLY A 45 3.90 1.03 -7.29
C GLY A 45 3.99 0.11 -8.51
N ALA A 46 4.33 0.65 -9.68
CA ALA A 46 4.69 -0.17 -10.84
C ALA A 46 6.18 -0.55 -10.77
N ARG A 47 6.50 -1.83 -10.61
CA ARG A 47 7.78 -2.42 -11.02
C ARG A 47 7.57 -3.27 -12.26
N LYS A 48 8.38 -3.01 -13.28
CA LYS A 48 8.54 -3.83 -14.47
C LYS A 48 9.73 -4.74 -14.19
N PHE A 49 9.50 -6.03 -13.98
CA PHE A 49 10.58 -7.02 -13.99
C PHE A 49 10.82 -7.42 -15.45
N GLU A 50 11.86 -6.85 -16.04
CA GLU A 50 12.54 -7.45 -17.18
C GLU A 50 13.71 -8.26 -16.62
N ASN A 51 13.63 -9.59 -16.68
CA ASN A 51 14.73 -10.44 -17.15
C ASN A 51 14.30 -11.91 -17.35
N ASP A 52 14.79 -12.43 -18.48
CA ASP A 52 15.00 -13.84 -18.84
C ASP A 52 13.82 -14.70 -19.32
N PHE A 53 13.37 -14.43 -20.55
CA PHE A 53 12.94 -15.48 -21.49
C PHE A 53 13.44 -15.18 -22.91
N LEU A 54 14.76 -15.23 -23.10
CA LEU A 54 15.39 -15.27 -24.42
C LEU A 54 16.33 -16.47 -24.53
N CYS A 55 15.75 -17.66 -24.71
CA CYS A 55 16.36 -18.66 -25.59
C CYS A 55 15.32 -19.69 -26.02
N ASN A 56 14.82 -19.55 -27.25
CA ASN A 56 14.74 -20.64 -28.23
C ASN A 56 14.18 -20.09 -29.55
N LYS A 57 15.09 -19.69 -30.43
CA LYS A 57 14.82 -19.69 -31.87
C LYS A 57 14.92 -21.12 -32.36
N ALA A 58 13.83 -21.65 -32.91
CA ALA A 58 13.76 -22.16 -34.29
C ALA A 58 12.56 -23.10 -34.46
N SER A 59 11.61 -22.70 -35.31
CA SER A 59 11.18 -23.41 -36.53
C SER A 59 9.78 -22.92 -36.91
N GLY A 60 9.65 -22.38 -38.12
CA GLY A 60 8.42 -21.73 -38.59
C GLY A 60 7.28 -22.71 -38.85
N LEU A 61 6.05 -22.23 -38.62
CA LEU A 61 4.80 -22.74 -39.18
C LEU A 61 3.79 -21.57 -39.29
N HIS A 62 2.91 -21.69 -40.29
CA HIS A 62 1.98 -20.70 -40.85
C HIS A 62 0.86 -20.26 -39.86
N PRO A 63 0.22 -19.08 -40.05
CA PRO A 63 -0.83 -18.59 -39.15
C PRO A 63 -2.20 -19.14 -39.56
N SER A 64 -2.59 -20.26 -38.98
CA SER A 64 -3.98 -20.73 -38.97
C SER A 64 -4.16 -21.76 -37.88
N GLU A 65 -4.30 -21.31 -36.62
CA GLU A 65 -4.88 -22.04 -35.48
C GLU A 65 -4.72 -21.17 -34.22
N VAL A 66 -5.62 -20.21 -34.03
CA VAL A 66 -5.79 -19.56 -32.73
C VAL A 66 -6.78 -20.41 -31.95
N SER A 67 -6.27 -21.38 -31.19
CA SER A 67 -7.02 -22.04 -30.13
C SER A 67 -7.13 -21.06 -28.94
N PRO A 68 -8.28 -20.92 -28.28
CA PRO A 68 -8.41 -20.01 -27.15
C PRO A 68 -7.48 -20.45 -26.02
N ILE A 69 -6.77 -19.47 -25.47
CA ILE A 69 -5.86 -19.57 -24.35
C ILE A 69 -6.67 -20.07 -23.13
N THR A 70 -6.62 -21.36 -22.87
CA THR A 70 -7.11 -21.98 -21.62
C THR A 70 -6.04 -22.95 -21.14
N GLU A 71 -4.93 -22.40 -20.64
CA GLU A 71 -4.02 -23.12 -19.74
C GLU A 71 -2.92 -22.17 -19.26
N THR A 72 -3.26 -21.27 -18.33
CA THR A 72 -2.25 -20.63 -17.48
C THR A 72 -2.97 -20.08 -16.24
N LEU A 73 -2.55 -20.54 -15.05
CA LEU A 73 -2.97 -20.13 -13.67
C LEU A 73 -4.01 -20.97 -12.91
N GLY A 74 -4.52 -22.10 -13.42
CA GLY A 74 -5.39 -22.98 -12.60
C GLY A 74 -6.71 -22.35 -12.13
N LEU A 75 -7.06 -21.18 -12.66
CA LEU A 75 -8.37 -20.57 -12.48
C LEU A 75 -9.36 -21.23 -13.41
N ASP A 76 -10.34 -21.93 -12.83
CA ASP A 76 -11.54 -22.29 -13.58
C ASP A 76 -12.39 -21.03 -13.78
N HIS A 77 -12.10 -20.33 -14.89
CA HIS A 77 -12.79 -19.10 -15.26
C HIS A 77 -14.31 -19.26 -15.42
N VAL A 78 -14.79 -20.49 -15.62
CA VAL A 78 -16.21 -20.79 -15.83
C VAL A 78 -16.97 -20.89 -14.51
N SER A 79 -16.34 -21.45 -13.46
CA SER A 79 -16.98 -21.61 -12.15
C SER A 79 -16.75 -20.46 -11.17
N TYR A 80 -15.78 -19.56 -11.45
CA TYR A 80 -15.49 -18.42 -10.58
C TYR A 80 -16.59 -17.32 -10.64
N ASN A 81 -17.07 -16.86 -9.49
CA ASN A 81 -18.03 -15.77 -9.42
C ASN A 81 -17.33 -14.40 -9.45
N TRP A 82 -17.24 -13.84 -10.65
CA TRP A 82 -16.64 -12.53 -10.91
C TRP A 82 -17.40 -11.33 -10.33
N GLY A 83 -18.63 -11.52 -9.85
CA GLY A 83 -19.39 -10.49 -9.14
C GLY A 83 -19.14 -10.45 -7.64
N SER A 84 -18.35 -11.38 -7.11
CA SER A 84 -18.02 -11.51 -5.68
C SER A 84 -16.56 -11.18 -5.43
N SER A 85 -16.21 -10.80 -4.20
CA SER A 85 -14.82 -10.57 -3.80
C SER A 85 -14.02 -11.87 -3.70
N THR A 86 -12.70 -11.81 -3.69
CA THR A 86 -11.87 -13.01 -3.44
C THR A 86 -12.15 -13.59 -2.06
N ASN A 87 -12.42 -12.73 -1.06
CA ASN A 87 -12.91 -13.15 0.25
C ASN A 87 -14.16 -14.02 0.12
N ASP A 88 -15.20 -13.56 -0.56
CA ASP A 88 -16.47 -14.27 -0.62
C ASP A 88 -16.38 -15.58 -1.43
N ASN A 89 -15.54 -15.62 -2.47
CA ASN A 89 -15.32 -16.84 -3.26
C ASN A 89 -14.56 -17.92 -2.47
N TYR A 90 -13.61 -17.51 -1.62
CA TYR A 90 -12.68 -18.42 -0.96
C TYR A 90 -12.89 -18.55 0.55
N GLN A 91 -13.86 -17.86 1.15
CA GLN A 91 -14.15 -17.98 2.57
C GLN A 91 -14.49 -19.43 2.97
N SER A 92 -14.18 -19.75 4.22
CA SER A 92 -14.45 -21.04 4.85
C SER A 92 -15.11 -20.81 6.22
N GLU A 93 -15.93 -21.77 6.65
CA GLU A 93 -16.61 -21.72 7.95
C GLU A 93 -15.68 -22.07 9.12
N ASN A 94 -14.54 -22.73 8.85
CA ASN A 94 -13.67 -23.30 9.88
C ASN A 94 -12.22 -22.84 9.74
N ASP A 95 -11.50 -22.87 10.86
CA ASP A 95 -10.11 -22.45 11.04
C ASP A 95 -9.09 -23.61 10.98
N TYR A 96 -9.54 -24.84 10.72
CA TYR A 96 -8.66 -26.00 10.74
C TYR A 96 -7.50 -25.83 9.73
N ASP A 97 -6.27 -25.93 10.25
CA ASP A 97 -5.00 -25.84 9.53
C ASP A 97 -4.71 -24.44 8.92
N LEU A 98 -4.25 -23.51 9.78
CA LEU A 98 -3.92 -22.13 9.41
C LEU A 98 -2.58 -21.98 8.65
N GLY A 99 -1.95 -23.08 8.22
CA GLY A 99 -0.72 -23.02 7.42
C GLY A 99 0.52 -22.62 8.24
N ILE A 100 1.58 -22.19 7.54
CA ILE A 100 2.89 -21.91 8.17
C ILE A 100 2.86 -20.64 9.03
N PHE A 101 1.97 -19.69 8.72
CA PHE A 101 1.74 -18.46 9.50
C PHE A 101 0.60 -18.61 10.52
N ALA A 102 0.36 -19.82 11.03
CA ALA A 102 -0.75 -20.10 11.94
C ALA A 102 -0.74 -19.24 13.21
N SER A 103 0.42 -19.01 13.81
CA SER A 103 0.57 -18.21 15.03
C SER A 103 0.09 -16.77 14.85
N ILE A 104 0.40 -16.17 13.70
CA ILE A 104 -0.01 -14.81 13.33
C ILE A 104 -1.50 -14.79 12.99
N ARG A 105 -1.97 -15.76 12.17
CA ARG A 105 -3.37 -15.84 11.78
C ARG A 105 -4.32 -15.97 12.97
N GLN A 106 -3.94 -16.70 14.02
CA GLN A 106 -4.73 -16.82 15.25
C GLN A 106 -4.94 -15.49 15.99
N GLN A 107 -4.11 -14.48 15.73
CA GLN A 107 -4.16 -13.17 16.38
C GLN A 107 -4.93 -12.12 15.56
N LEU A 108 -5.35 -12.44 14.33
CA LEU A 108 -6.07 -11.50 13.46
C LEU A 108 -7.50 -11.24 13.94
N ASP A 109 -8.03 -10.06 13.56
CA ASP A 109 -9.43 -9.71 13.80
C ASP A 109 -10.37 -10.40 12.80
N TYR A 110 -10.93 -11.53 13.21
CA TYR A 110 -11.92 -12.28 12.43
C TYR A 110 -13.35 -11.70 12.48
N GLU A 111 -13.58 -10.57 13.16
CA GLU A 111 -14.80 -9.79 12.92
C GLU A 111 -14.72 -9.02 11.59
N TYR A 112 -13.49 -8.71 11.14
CA TYR A 112 -13.21 -8.06 9.87
C TYR A 112 -12.80 -9.05 8.78
N HIS A 113 -11.86 -9.94 9.10
CA HIS A 113 -11.29 -10.95 8.22
C HIS A 113 -12.10 -12.25 8.19
N SER A 114 -11.89 -13.06 7.16
CA SER A 114 -12.52 -14.40 7.06
C SER A 114 -11.46 -15.49 7.07
N TYR A 115 -11.82 -16.70 7.49
CA TYR A 115 -11.01 -17.88 7.18
C TYR A 115 -11.10 -18.19 5.69
N TYR A 116 -9.99 -18.63 5.09
CA TYR A 116 -9.92 -19.00 3.68
C TYR A 116 -9.79 -20.51 3.53
N LYS A 117 -10.28 -21.09 2.43
CA LYS A 117 -10.11 -22.53 2.11
C LYS A 117 -8.63 -22.91 2.02
N ALA A 118 -8.29 -24.15 2.39
CA ALA A 118 -6.90 -24.62 2.48
C ALA A 118 -6.03 -24.38 1.22
N PRO A 119 -6.49 -24.65 -0.02
CA PRO A 119 -5.71 -24.32 -1.21
C PRO A 119 -5.42 -22.82 -1.37
N ARG A 120 -6.38 -21.97 -0.99
CA ARG A 120 -6.21 -20.52 -1.04
C ARG A 120 -5.24 -20.04 0.04
N ARG A 121 -5.27 -20.63 1.25
CA ARG A 121 -4.29 -20.34 2.30
C ARG A 121 -2.86 -20.69 1.87
N ARG A 122 -2.66 -21.81 1.18
CA ARG A 122 -1.32 -22.15 0.64
C ARG A 122 -0.82 -21.09 -0.35
N LEU A 123 -1.68 -20.64 -1.27
CA LEU A 123 -1.32 -19.54 -2.17
C LEU A 123 -0.98 -18.25 -1.39
N GLN A 124 -1.76 -17.93 -0.36
CA GLN A 124 -1.49 -16.77 0.49
C GLN A 124 -0.12 -16.90 1.19
N ASP A 125 0.19 -18.08 1.70
CA ASP A 125 1.47 -18.36 2.36
C ASP A 125 2.63 -18.24 1.35
N ASP A 126 2.49 -18.82 0.14
CA ASP A 126 3.48 -18.71 -0.96
C ASP A 126 3.71 -17.24 -1.35
N ILE A 127 2.65 -16.42 -1.40
CA ILE A 127 2.75 -14.99 -1.67
C ILE A 127 3.58 -14.33 -0.57
N ILE A 128 3.26 -14.53 0.71
CA ILE A 128 4.00 -13.93 1.83
C ILE A 128 5.48 -14.34 1.78
N GLU A 129 5.77 -15.62 1.57
CA GLU A 129 7.15 -16.11 1.47
C GLU A 129 7.92 -15.46 0.32
N SER A 130 7.28 -15.19 -0.82
CA SER A 130 7.92 -14.51 -1.96
C SER A 130 8.37 -13.08 -1.65
N PHE A 131 7.67 -12.36 -0.75
CA PHE A 131 8.10 -11.03 -0.30
C PHE A 131 9.22 -11.08 0.74
N LEU A 132 9.41 -12.23 1.39
CA LEU A 132 10.42 -12.43 2.44
C LEU A 132 11.69 -13.13 1.93
N SER A 133 11.69 -13.69 0.71
CA SER A 133 12.74 -14.58 0.23
C SER A 133 14.13 -13.96 0.21
N ASP A 134 14.22 -12.66 -0.07
CA ASP A 134 15.48 -11.91 -0.16
C ASP A 134 15.84 -11.20 1.15
N HIS A 135 15.04 -11.39 2.20
CA HIS A 135 15.21 -10.76 3.51
C HIS A 135 15.45 -11.83 4.58
N PRO A 136 16.72 -12.24 4.80
CA PRO A 136 17.03 -13.23 5.82
C PRO A 136 16.67 -12.70 7.21
N ILE A 137 16.48 -13.62 8.15
CA ILE A 137 16.23 -13.31 9.56
C ILE A 137 17.43 -12.52 10.10
N ASP A 138 17.15 -11.39 10.76
CA ASP A 138 18.16 -10.55 11.41
C ASP A 138 18.18 -10.81 12.93
N ASP A 139 18.94 -11.82 13.32
CA ASP A 139 19.12 -12.20 14.73
C ASP A 139 20.12 -11.31 15.48
N THR A 140 20.75 -10.34 14.80
CA THR A 140 21.90 -9.60 15.35
C THR A 140 21.53 -8.78 16.58
N ASN A 141 20.24 -8.50 16.79
CA ASN A 141 19.66 -7.89 18.00
C ASN A 141 20.35 -6.60 18.47
N SER A 142 21.19 -6.00 17.62
CA SER A 142 22.14 -4.95 18.03
C SER A 142 21.71 -3.54 17.65
N SER A 143 20.73 -3.37 16.76
CA SER A 143 20.23 -2.06 16.30
C SER A 143 18.72 -1.90 16.51
N ASP A 144 18.29 -0.64 16.43
CA ASP A 144 16.88 -0.28 16.33
C ASP A 144 16.26 -0.91 15.07
N GLN A 145 15.01 -1.37 15.18
CA GLN A 145 14.24 -1.94 14.08
C GLN A 145 13.26 -0.88 13.56
N TRP A 146 13.27 -0.58 12.27
CA TRP A 146 12.43 0.44 11.68
C TRP A 146 11.19 -0.13 11.03
N ILE A 147 10.05 0.49 11.32
CA ILE A 147 8.86 0.43 10.47
C ILE A 147 8.57 1.82 9.93
N ILE A 148 8.62 1.97 8.61
CA ILE A 148 8.39 3.24 7.93
C ILE A 148 7.09 3.15 7.17
N PHE A 149 6.20 4.09 7.44
CA PHE A 149 4.95 4.25 6.72
C PHE A 149 5.09 5.33 5.67
N THR A 150 4.74 5.03 4.43
CA THR A 150 4.48 6.10 3.46
C THR A 150 3.09 6.68 3.72
N ALA A 151 2.92 7.96 3.45
CA ALA A 151 1.64 8.64 3.54
C ALA A 151 1.46 9.58 2.35
N GLY A 152 0.22 9.81 1.93
CA GLY A 152 -0.10 10.68 0.81
C GLY A 152 -1.19 10.07 -0.07
N CYS A 153 -2.03 10.93 -0.63
CA CYS A 153 -3.11 10.49 -1.52
C CYS A 153 -2.59 9.75 -2.77
N MET A 154 -3.48 9.02 -3.43
CA MET A 154 -3.15 8.35 -4.69
C MET A 154 -2.73 9.39 -5.73
N GLY A 155 -1.64 9.14 -6.47
CA GLY A 155 -1.07 10.11 -7.41
C GLY A 155 -0.10 11.15 -6.80
N ALA A 156 0.06 11.21 -5.47
CA ALA A 156 1.07 12.08 -4.85
C ALA A 156 2.52 11.72 -5.25
N GLY A 157 2.75 10.47 -5.66
CA GLY A 157 4.03 9.98 -6.16
C GLY A 157 4.94 9.36 -5.11
N LYS A 158 4.37 8.68 -4.10
CA LYS A 158 5.10 7.99 -3.03
C LYS A 158 6.22 7.07 -3.53
N THR A 159 5.93 6.19 -4.48
CA THR A 159 6.95 5.31 -5.08
C THR A 159 8.08 6.07 -5.74
N HIS A 160 7.78 7.18 -6.43
CA HIS A 160 8.80 8.05 -7.03
C HIS A 160 9.66 8.69 -5.93
N THR A 161 9.02 9.29 -4.93
CA THR A 161 9.72 9.90 -3.80
C THR A 161 10.62 8.91 -3.08
N LEU A 162 10.15 7.69 -2.79
CA LEU A 162 10.98 6.65 -2.17
C LEU A 162 12.21 6.32 -3.02
N ARG A 163 12.05 6.17 -4.34
CA ARG A 163 13.18 5.91 -5.25
C ARG A 163 14.20 7.03 -5.26
N GLU A 164 13.75 8.29 -5.25
CA GLU A 164 14.67 9.44 -5.16
C GLU A 164 15.37 9.47 -3.79
N LEU A 165 14.64 9.24 -2.70
CA LEU A 165 15.23 9.19 -1.35
C LEU A 165 16.28 8.08 -1.21
N SER A 166 16.11 6.95 -1.91
CA SER A 166 17.09 5.86 -1.91
C SER A 166 18.36 6.16 -2.71
N LYS A 167 18.38 7.15 -3.62
CA LYS A 167 19.56 7.48 -4.44
C LYS A 167 20.55 8.39 -3.71
N ASP A 168 20.06 9.18 -2.77
CA ASP A 168 20.76 10.35 -2.26
C ASP A 168 21.47 10.09 -0.91
N ASP A 169 21.59 8.82 -0.48
CA ASP A 169 22.12 8.41 0.84
C ASP A 169 21.52 9.22 2.01
N ILE A 170 20.26 9.65 1.88
CA ILE A 170 19.61 10.59 2.81
C ILE A 170 19.41 9.95 4.18
N PHE A 171 19.13 8.65 4.20
CA PHE A 171 18.98 7.89 5.42
C PHE A 171 20.31 7.27 5.85
N SER A 172 20.47 7.05 7.16
CA SER A 172 21.56 6.23 7.69
C SER A 172 21.39 4.73 7.38
N PHE A 173 20.30 4.34 6.71
CA PHE A 173 19.94 2.98 6.34
C PHE A 173 19.51 2.91 4.87
N ASP A 174 19.72 1.77 4.21
CA ASP A 174 19.27 1.55 2.84
C ASP A 174 17.80 1.13 2.83
N LEU A 175 16.92 1.96 2.25
CA LEU A 175 15.50 1.65 2.09
C LEU A 175 15.26 0.39 1.24
N ASN A 176 16.19 0.00 0.35
CA ASN A 176 16.03 -1.23 -0.45
C ASN A 176 16.24 -2.51 0.38
N SER A 177 16.80 -2.40 1.58
CA SER A 177 16.97 -3.54 2.50
C SER A 177 15.69 -3.86 3.31
N PHE A 178 14.69 -2.98 3.27
CA PHE A 178 13.43 -3.13 4.01
C PHE A 178 12.52 -4.12 3.29
N VAL A 179 11.76 -4.91 4.06
CA VAL A 179 10.64 -5.67 3.51
C VAL A 179 9.57 -4.67 3.06
N SER A 180 9.31 -4.61 1.76
CA SER A 180 8.29 -3.75 1.18
C SER A 180 6.91 -4.39 1.35
N VAL A 181 6.01 -3.69 2.02
CA VAL A 181 4.62 -4.10 2.22
C VAL A 181 3.73 -3.13 1.45
N ASP A 182 3.57 -3.41 0.15
CA ASP A 182 2.65 -2.69 -0.72
C ASP A 182 1.43 -3.59 -1.02
N PRO A 183 0.23 -3.24 -0.50
CA PRO A 183 -0.95 -4.04 -0.72
C PRO A 183 -1.37 -4.15 -2.19
N ASP A 184 -0.93 -3.23 -3.06
CA ASP A 184 -1.19 -3.27 -4.49
C ASP A 184 -0.19 -4.17 -5.23
N GLU A 185 1.06 -4.27 -4.77
CA GLU A 185 2.00 -5.32 -5.21
C GLU A 185 1.49 -6.69 -4.78
N ILE A 186 1.00 -6.84 -3.55
CA ILE A 186 0.38 -8.08 -3.06
C ILE A 186 -0.84 -8.47 -3.91
N ARG A 187 -1.75 -7.53 -4.22
CA ARG A 187 -2.91 -7.82 -5.10
C ARG A 187 -2.50 -8.34 -6.47
N SER A 188 -1.39 -7.84 -7.02
CA SER A 188 -0.88 -8.28 -8.32
C SER A 188 -0.48 -9.75 -8.35
N GLN A 189 -0.21 -10.34 -7.18
CA GLN A 189 0.07 -11.77 -7.04
C GLN A 189 -1.21 -12.62 -6.96
N LEU A 190 -2.39 -12.02 -6.78
CA LEU A 190 -3.66 -12.75 -6.78
C LEU A 190 -4.05 -13.08 -8.24
N PRO A 191 -4.28 -14.36 -8.58
CA PRO A 191 -4.58 -14.78 -9.96
C PRO A 191 -5.78 -14.05 -10.58
N GLU A 192 -6.76 -13.68 -9.76
CA GLU A 192 -8.01 -13.06 -10.19
C GLU A 192 -7.88 -11.56 -10.48
N TYR A 193 -6.86 -10.89 -9.94
CA TYR A 193 -6.80 -9.42 -9.92
C TYR A 193 -6.75 -8.81 -11.31
N ARG A 194 -6.00 -9.39 -12.24
CA ARG A 194 -5.95 -8.95 -13.64
C ARG A 194 -7.33 -8.98 -14.29
N VAL A 195 -8.10 -10.05 -14.05
CA VAL A 195 -9.44 -10.19 -14.64
C VAL A 195 -10.43 -9.23 -13.99
N TYR A 196 -10.30 -8.94 -12.69
CA TYR A 196 -11.08 -7.88 -12.06
C TYR A 196 -10.81 -6.51 -12.69
N ILE A 197 -9.54 -6.18 -12.97
CA ILE A 197 -9.19 -4.92 -13.67
C ILE A 197 -9.85 -4.88 -15.07
N GLU A 198 -9.84 -5.97 -15.81
CA GLU A 198 -10.44 -6.05 -17.15
C GLU A 198 -11.97 -5.89 -17.11
N LYS A 199 -12.63 -6.45 -16.09
CA LYS A 199 -14.10 -6.46 -15.98
C LYS A 199 -14.68 -5.21 -15.32
N ASP A 200 -14.10 -4.78 -14.21
CA ASP A 200 -14.52 -3.61 -13.44
C ASP A 200 -13.29 -2.85 -12.92
N PRO A 201 -12.67 -2.01 -13.77
CA PRO A 201 -11.45 -1.31 -13.42
C PRO A 201 -11.58 -0.35 -12.22
N LEU A 202 -12.80 0.09 -11.88
CA LEU A 202 -13.06 1.01 -10.77
C LEU A 202 -13.11 0.26 -9.42
N HIS A 203 -13.68 -0.95 -9.41
CA HIS A 203 -13.88 -1.71 -8.18
C HIS A 203 -12.93 -2.91 -8.02
N ALA A 204 -12.00 -3.14 -8.95
CA ALA A 204 -11.02 -4.24 -8.86
C ALA A 204 -10.24 -4.26 -7.53
N GLY A 205 -9.90 -3.08 -6.99
CA GLY A 205 -9.26 -2.96 -5.67
C GLY A 205 -10.18 -3.42 -4.53
N GLU A 206 -11.48 -3.14 -4.62
CA GLU A 206 -12.47 -3.55 -3.61
C GLU A 206 -12.70 -5.06 -3.60
N PHE A 207 -12.75 -5.70 -4.78
CA PHE A 207 -12.91 -7.16 -4.88
C PHE A 207 -11.76 -7.95 -4.25
N THR A 208 -10.59 -7.33 -4.05
CA THR A 208 -9.41 -7.96 -3.44
C THR A 208 -9.05 -7.32 -2.10
N ARG A 209 -9.83 -6.36 -1.61
CA ARG A 209 -9.44 -5.49 -0.49
C ARG A 209 -9.17 -6.26 0.80
N LYS A 210 -10.11 -7.09 1.23
CA LYS A 210 -9.99 -7.85 2.49
C LYS A 210 -8.81 -8.81 2.47
N GLU A 211 -8.67 -9.56 1.39
CA GLU A 211 -7.60 -10.56 1.28
C GLU A 211 -6.22 -9.90 1.25
N ALA A 212 -6.03 -8.86 0.45
CA ALA A 212 -4.77 -8.14 0.42
C ALA A 212 -4.45 -7.48 1.77
N GLY A 213 -5.47 -6.96 2.47
CA GLY A 213 -5.32 -6.42 3.82
C GLY A 213 -4.84 -7.46 4.83
N MET A 214 -5.42 -8.68 4.80
CA MET A 214 -4.93 -9.79 5.63
C MET A 214 -3.46 -10.11 5.33
N LEU A 215 -3.08 -10.17 4.06
CA LEU A 215 -1.69 -10.48 3.68
C LEU A 215 -0.71 -9.39 4.10
N VAL A 216 -1.12 -8.11 4.06
CA VAL A 216 -0.33 -6.98 4.60
C VAL A 216 -0.09 -7.15 6.09
N GLU A 217 -1.14 -7.47 6.86
CA GLU A 217 -1.02 -7.67 8.31
C GLU A 217 -0.08 -8.82 8.63
N ILE A 218 -0.24 -9.98 7.95
CA ILE A 218 0.62 -11.14 8.17
C ILE A 218 2.06 -10.87 7.74
N LEU A 219 2.28 -10.30 6.55
CA LEU A 219 3.62 -10.00 6.05
C LEU A 219 4.35 -8.99 6.95
N THR A 220 3.64 -7.95 7.42
CA THR A 220 4.20 -6.96 8.34
C THR A 220 4.61 -7.62 9.65
N GLU A 221 3.73 -8.42 10.23
CA GLU A 221 3.98 -9.10 11.51
C GLU A 221 5.16 -10.07 11.37
N GLU A 222 5.15 -10.95 10.37
CA GLU A 222 6.22 -11.91 10.14
C GLU A 222 7.58 -11.22 9.90
N ALA A 223 7.62 -10.15 9.08
CA ALA A 223 8.85 -9.40 8.84
C ALA A 223 9.38 -8.76 10.14
N LEU A 224 8.49 -8.26 11.00
CA LEU A 224 8.88 -7.71 12.29
C LEU A 224 9.37 -8.79 13.27
N GLU A 225 8.71 -9.95 13.33
CA GLU A 225 9.15 -11.10 14.16
C GLU A 225 10.53 -11.62 13.74
N ARG A 226 10.86 -11.54 12.44
CA ARG A 226 12.19 -11.87 11.90
C ARG A 226 13.27 -10.81 12.13
N GLY A 227 12.94 -9.70 12.79
CA GLY A 227 13.86 -8.60 13.06
C GLY A 227 14.12 -7.68 11.85
N ASN A 228 13.39 -7.85 10.74
CA ASN A 228 13.61 -7.04 9.55
C ASN A 228 13.04 -5.62 9.72
N ASN A 229 13.64 -4.66 9.00
CA ASN A 229 13.02 -3.35 8.80
C ASN A 229 11.87 -3.47 7.80
N VAL A 230 10.79 -2.72 7.98
CA VAL A 230 9.56 -2.83 7.18
C VAL A 230 9.17 -1.47 6.61
N LEU A 231 8.86 -1.43 5.31
CA LEU A 231 8.35 -0.25 4.62
C LEU A 231 6.90 -0.52 4.21
N VAL A 232 5.94 0.09 4.91
CA VAL A 232 4.51 -0.10 4.66
C VAL A 232 3.99 1.02 3.76
N ASP A 233 3.50 0.67 2.57
CA ASP A 233 2.86 1.65 1.70
C ASP A 233 1.39 1.86 2.07
N GLY A 234 1.02 3.13 2.28
CA GLY A 234 -0.38 3.47 2.44
C GLY A 234 -0.72 4.95 2.44
N SER A 235 -1.97 5.26 2.76
CA SER A 235 -2.45 6.65 2.87
C SER A 235 -2.23 7.26 4.24
N LEU A 236 -2.24 6.43 5.30
CA LEU A 236 -2.31 6.87 6.70
C LEU A 236 -3.51 7.77 7.03
N LYS A 237 -4.67 7.59 6.36
CA LYS A 237 -5.84 8.49 6.54
C LYS A 237 -6.57 8.38 7.89
N ASP A 238 -6.35 7.33 8.66
CA ASP A 238 -7.05 7.09 9.94
C ASP A 238 -6.15 7.28 11.16
N ALA A 239 -6.14 8.48 11.73
CA ALA A 239 -5.27 8.81 12.84
C ALA A 239 -5.59 8.01 14.11
N VAL A 240 -6.87 7.73 14.36
CA VAL A 240 -7.30 7.05 15.58
C VAL A 240 -6.79 5.61 15.56
N TRP A 241 -6.97 4.93 14.43
CA TRP A 241 -6.50 3.57 14.26
C TRP A 241 -4.97 3.48 14.27
N TYR A 242 -4.27 4.30 13.48
CA TYR A 242 -2.82 4.24 13.40
C TYR A 242 -2.15 4.60 14.73
N LYS A 243 -2.75 5.48 15.53
CA LYS A 243 -2.23 5.78 16.87
C LYS A 243 -2.27 4.57 17.78
N ALA A 244 -3.41 3.86 17.82
CA ALA A 244 -3.53 2.61 18.57
C ALA A 244 -2.57 1.53 18.03
N TYR A 245 -2.39 1.47 16.71
CA TYR A 245 -1.46 0.55 16.07
C TYR A 245 0.00 0.86 16.44
N PHE A 246 0.41 2.12 16.44
CA PHE A 246 1.74 2.55 16.87
C PHE A 246 2.03 2.21 18.33
N GLU A 247 1.03 2.41 19.21
CA GLU A 247 1.14 2.02 20.62
C GLU A 247 1.29 0.51 20.79
N MET A 248 0.50 -0.28 20.05
CA MET A 248 0.61 -1.75 20.02
C MET A 248 1.99 -2.19 19.53
N LEU A 249 2.48 -1.63 18.41
CA LEU A 249 3.79 -1.93 17.86
C LEU A 249 4.90 -1.67 18.88
N ARG A 250 4.89 -0.50 19.55
CA ARG A 250 5.88 -0.18 20.59
C ARG A 250 5.81 -1.11 21.80
N HIS A 251 4.62 -1.62 22.13
CA HIS A 251 4.45 -2.59 23.21
C HIS A 251 5.00 -3.97 22.83
N LYS A 252 4.69 -4.44 21.61
CA LYS A 252 5.09 -5.75 21.10
C LYS A 252 6.58 -5.82 20.73
N TYR A 253 7.11 -4.72 20.20
CA TYR A 253 8.48 -4.59 19.71
C TYR A 253 9.22 -3.46 20.44
N PRO A 254 9.88 -3.72 21.57
CA PRO A 254 10.46 -2.67 22.42
C PRO A 254 11.53 -1.78 21.76
N ARG A 255 12.16 -2.24 20.68
CA ARG A 255 13.19 -1.50 19.93
C ARG A 255 12.65 -0.85 18.65
N ILE A 256 11.34 -0.91 18.41
CA ILE A 256 10.78 -0.42 17.16
C ILE A 256 10.85 1.11 17.10
N LYS A 257 11.27 1.60 15.93
CA LYS A 257 11.25 2.99 15.53
C LYS A 257 10.24 3.18 14.43
N ILE A 258 9.40 4.19 14.59
CA ILE A 258 8.31 4.47 13.66
C ILE A 258 8.70 5.66 12.81
N GLY A 259 8.75 5.46 11.50
CA GLY A 259 8.96 6.52 10.51
C GLY A 259 7.68 6.82 9.73
N ILE A 260 7.50 8.09 9.34
CA ILE A 260 6.46 8.51 8.41
C ILE A 260 7.09 9.34 7.30
N ILE A 261 6.88 8.95 6.04
CA ILE A 261 7.25 9.71 4.84
C ILE A 261 5.96 10.19 4.17
N HIS A 262 5.56 11.42 4.45
CA HIS A 262 4.38 12.06 3.88
C HIS A 262 4.72 12.77 2.57
N VAL A 263 4.12 12.31 1.47
CA VAL A 263 4.33 12.88 0.14
C VAL A 263 3.13 13.72 -0.26
N THR A 264 3.40 14.97 -0.60
CA THR A 264 2.41 15.94 -1.07
C THR A 264 2.69 16.33 -2.52
N ALA A 265 1.67 16.72 -3.27
CA ALA A 265 1.80 17.28 -4.60
C ALA A 265 0.61 18.21 -4.90
N PRO A 266 0.73 19.13 -5.86
CA PRO A 266 -0.38 19.93 -6.38
C PRO A 266 -1.51 19.05 -6.91
N VAL A 267 -2.75 19.55 -6.82
CA VAL A 267 -3.95 18.79 -7.23
C VAL A 267 -3.88 18.43 -8.72
N GLU A 268 -3.41 19.34 -9.56
CA GLU A 268 -3.27 19.14 -11.00
C GLU A 268 -2.30 18.00 -11.32
N ASP A 269 -1.17 17.95 -10.61
CA ASP A 269 -0.18 16.87 -10.74
C ASP A 269 -0.77 15.53 -10.31
N ILE A 270 -1.51 15.51 -9.20
CA ILE A 270 -2.16 14.30 -8.71
C ILE A 270 -3.16 13.77 -9.73
N LEU A 271 -4.05 14.62 -10.25
CA LEU A 271 -5.04 14.23 -11.26
C LEU A 271 -4.39 13.70 -12.53
N GLN A 272 -3.32 14.36 -13.00
CA GLN A 272 -2.57 13.91 -14.17
C GLN A 272 -1.93 12.53 -13.94
N ARG A 273 -1.31 12.31 -12.78
CA ARG A 273 -0.64 11.04 -12.45
C ARG A 273 -1.64 9.90 -12.24
N VAL A 274 -2.80 10.18 -11.65
CA VAL A 274 -3.89 9.19 -11.52
C VAL A 274 -4.38 8.76 -12.89
N GLU A 275 -4.60 9.71 -13.81
CA GLU A 275 -5.03 9.39 -15.17
C GLU A 275 -3.95 8.60 -15.94
N GLN A 276 -2.68 8.99 -15.84
CA GLN A 276 -1.57 8.24 -16.45
C GLN A 276 -1.46 6.81 -15.92
N ARG A 277 -1.64 6.63 -14.60
CA ARG A 277 -1.67 5.30 -13.97
C ARG A 277 -2.87 4.48 -14.44
N ALA A 278 -4.03 5.09 -14.59
CA ALA A 278 -5.21 4.40 -15.13
C ALA A 278 -4.99 3.92 -16.56
N GLN A 279 -4.34 4.72 -17.39
CA GLN A 279 -3.97 4.34 -18.77
C GLN A 279 -2.93 3.22 -18.81
N THR A 280 -1.96 3.25 -17.88
CA THR A 280 -0.85 2.28 -17.86
C THR A 280 -1.25 0.94 -17.25
N THR A 281 -2.02 0.96 -16.17
CA THR A 281 -2.34 -0.23 -15.36
C THR A 281 -3.75 -0.77 -15.60
N GLY A 282 -4.60 -0.02 -16.30
CA GLY A 282 -6.02 -0.30 -16.44
C GLY A 282 -6.86 0.06 -15.22
N ARG A 283 -6.31 0.00 -13.99
CA ARG A 283 -7.04 0.32 -12.77
C ARG A 283 -7.38 1.81 -12.66
N ARG A 284 -8.66 2.09 -12.42
CA ARG A 284 -9.18 3.44 -12.18
C ARG A 284 -9.44 3.65 -10.69
N ILE A 285 -9.38 4.90 -10.28
CA ILE A 285 -9.65 5.31 -8.90
C ILE A 285 -10.95 6.13 -8.92
N PRO A 286 -11.96 5.79 -8.12
CA PRO A 286 -13.15 6.62 -7.97
C PRO A 286 -12.78 8.04 -7.50
N MET A 287 -13.37 9.06 -8.13
CA MET A 287 -12.99 10.46 -7.91
C MET A 287 -13.35 10.97 -6.51
N ASP A 288 -14.46 10.50 -5.96
CA ASP A 288 -14.89 10.75 -4.58
C ASP A 288 -13.86 10.22 -3.58
N VAL A 289 -13.39 8.98 -3.76
CA VAL A 289 -12.34 8.37 -2.93
C VAL A 289 -11.02 9.15 -3.02
N LEU A 290 -10.66 9.63 -4.22
CA LEU A 290 -9.46 10.46 -4.41
C LEU A 290 -9.57 11.80 -3.66
N VAL A 291 -10.69 12.51 -3.81
CA VAL A 291 -10.93 13.80 -3.16
C VAL A 291 -10.98 13.66 -1.64
N GLU A 292 -11.65 12.62 -1.13
CA GLU A 292 -11.66 12.33 0.30
C GLU A 292 -10.24 12.10 0.82
N SER A 293 -9.42 11.32 0.10
CA SER A 293 -8.03 11.07 0.46
C SER A 293 -7.19 12.35 0.49
N MET A 294 -7.34 13.26 -0.48
CA MET A 294 -6.63 14.55 -0.50
C MET A 294 -6.94 15.42 0.73
N VAL A 295 -8.14 15.31 1.29
CA VAL A 295 -8.56 16.08 2.47
C VAL A 295 -8.15 15.39 3.77
N GLN A 296 -8.36 14.07 3.84
CA GLN A 296 -8.25 13.33 5.09
C GLN A 296 -6.82 12.96 5.46
N VAL A 297 -5.98 12.63 4.48
CA VAL A 297 -4.58 12.22 4.72
C VAL A 297 -3.77 13.32 5.42
N PRO A 298 -3.76 14.59 4.97
CA PRO A 298 -2.98 15.63 5.64
C PRO A 298 -3.42 15.86 7.10
N LYS A 299 -4.72 15.76 7.39
CA LYS A 299 -5.25 15.88 8.76
C LYS A 299 -4.71 14.77 9.65
N SER A 300 -4.82 13.54 9.18
CA SER A 300 -4.38 12.36 9.92
C SER A 300 -2.87 12.37 10.16
N VAL A 301 -2.09 12.64 9.12
CA VAL A 301 -0.62 12.74 9.23
C VAL A 301 -0.20 13.84 10.20
N ASN A 302 -0.89 14.99 10.21
CA ASN A 302 -0.57 16.07 11.14
C ASN A 302 -0.78 15.66 12.61
N GLU A 303 -1.71 14.75 12.89
CA GLU A 303 -1.88 14.15 14.20
C GLU A 303 -0.77 13.13 14.49
N LEU A 304 -0.58 12.17 13.59
CA LEU A 304 0.34 11.02 13.75
C LEU A 304 1.83 11.40 13.76
N CYS A 305 2.24 12.51 13.14
CA CYS A 305 3.65 12.92 13.08
C CYS A 305 4.27 13.15 14.47
N ARG A 306 3.44 13.36 15.50
CA ARG A 306 3.87 13.50 16.89
C ARG A 306 4.32 12.18 17.49
N ASP A 307 3.71 11.08 17.07
CA ASP A 307 3.93 9.73 17.59
C ASP A 307 5.03 8.95 16.82
N ALA A 308 5.49 9.47 15.69
CA ALA A 308 6.61 8.93 14.91
C ALA A 308 7.98 9.38 15.45
N ASP A 309 8.99 8.52 15.43
CA ASP A 309 10.39 8.85 15.72
C ASP A 309 11.00 9.70 14.59
N LEU A 310 10.71 9.32 13.34
CA LEU A 310 11.12 10.03 12.13
C LEU A 310 9.88 10.53 11.38
N PHE A 311 9.88 11.80 10.97
CA PHE A 311 8.85 12.33 10.08
C PHE A 311 9.48 13.20 8.99
N LEU A 312 9.18 12.86 7.74
CA LEU A 312 9.55 13.62 6.56
C LEU A 312 8.30 14.00 5.80
N GLU A 313 8.11 15.28 5.56
CA GLU A 313 7.15 15.77 4.58
C GLU A 313 7.90 16.20 3.32
N VAL A 314 7.48 15.64 2.19
CA VAL A 314 8.15 15.79 0.91
C VAL A 314 7.18 16.34 -0.13
N ASP A 315 7.50 17.51 -0.65
CA ASP A 315 6.83 18.09 -1.81
C ASP A 315 7.38 17.46 -3.10
N ASN A 316 6.48 16.83 -3.85
CA ASN A 316 6.70 16.20 -5.14
C ASN A 316 5.93 16.91 -6.27
N SER A 317 6.02 18.23 -6.29
CA SER A 317 5.54 19.09 -7.38
C SER A 317 6.34 18.87 -8.67
N SER A 318 5.65 18.75 -9.80
CA SER A 318 6.27 18.56 -11.11
C SER A 318 7.24 19.69 -11.47
N GLY A 319 8.33 19.34 -12.17
CA GLY A 319 9.32 20.29 -12.67
C GLY A 319 10.38 20.74 -11.65
N ASN A 320 10.42 20.13 -10.46
CA ASN A 320 11.44 20.36 -9.44
C ASN A 320 11.95 19.02 -8.89
N ASP A 321 13.17 19.00 -8.37
CA ASP A 321 13.63 17.92 -7.48
C ASP A 321 12.73 17.84 -6.24
N ILE A 322 12.62 16.66 -5.62
CA ILE A 322 11.85 16.49 -4.38
C ILE A 322 12.37 17.44 -3.30
N ARG A 323 11.46 18.03 -2.50
CA ARG A 323 11.82 19.01 -1.46
C ARG A 323 11.27 18.63 -0.10
N PHE A 324 12.10 18.69 0.92
CA PHE A 324 11.64 18.55 2.31
C PHE A 324 10.96 19.83 2.78
N THR A 325 9.70 19.73 3.18
CA THR A 325 8.95 20.85 3.78
C THR A 325 8.96 20.78 5.30
N ARG A 326 8.97 19.58 5.88
CA ARG A 326 9.03 19.35 7.34
C ARG A 326 9.89 18.14 7.67
N VAL A 327 10.69 18.25 8.72
CA VAL A 327 11.60 17.18 9.17
C VAL A 327 11.57 17.08 10.70
N LYS A 328 11.50 15.85 11.22
CA LYS A 328 11.68 15.47 12.63
C LYS A 328 12.54 14.20 12.68
N GLY A 329 13.41 14.07 13.70
CA GLY A 329 14.30 12.91 13.86
C GLY A 329 15.54 12.99 12.95
N MET A 330 16.18 14.17 12.91
CA MET A 330 17.32 14.45 12.02
C MET A 330 18.52 13.52 12.25
N GLU A 331 18.65 12.94 13.44
CA GLU A 331 19.66 11.96 13.80
C GLU A 331 19.60 10.68 12.96
N SER A 332 18.44 10.34 12.39
CA SER A 332 18.26 9.20 11.49
C SER A 332 18.57 9.54 10.02
N LEU A 333 18.89 10.79 9.73
CA LEU A 333 19.32 11.26 8.41
C LEU A 333 20.85 11.33 8.36
N ASN A 334 21.43 11.21 7.18
CA ASN A 334 22.86 11.38 6.96
C ASN A 334 23.16 12.86 6.62
N PRO A 335 23.64 13.68 7.58
CA PRO A 335 23.84 15.11 7.37
C PRO A 335 25.00 15.41 6.41
N GLY A 336 25.81 14.42 6.04
CA GLY A 336 27.06 14.58 5.31
C GLY A 336 26.91 14.90 3.82
N ASN A 337 25.77 14.60 3.18
CA ASN A 337 25.71 14.59 1.73
C ASN A 337 24.68 15.51 1.05
N HIS A 338 23.59 16.01 1.67
CA HIS A 338 22.55 16.73 0.90
C HIS A 338 22.06 18.06 1.49
N LYS A 339 21.64 18.93 0.56
CA LYS A 339 20.91 20.19 0.74
C LYS A 339 19.53 19.92 1.35
N ILE A 340 19.44 19.46 2.59
CA ILE A 340 18.18 19.48 3.35
C ILE A 340 17.89 20.95 3.68
N LYS A 341 17.40 21.69 2.69
CA LYS A 341 16.88 23.04 2.87
C LYS A 341 15.44 22.90 3.32
N VAL A 342 15.24 22.75 4.62
CA VAL A 342 13.93 22.97 5.24
C VAL A 342 13.60 24.45 5.04
N GLN A 343 12.47 24.76 4.39
CA GLN A 343 12.01 26.14 4.18
C GLN A 343 11.20 26.65 5.37
#